data_AF-A0AAV0T5H7-F1
#
_entry.id   AF-A0AAV0T5H7-F1
#
_cell.length_a   1.000
_cell.length_b   1.000
_cell.length_c   1.000
_cell.angle_alpha   90.00
_cell.angle_beta   90.00
_cell.angle_gamma   90.00
#
_symmetry.space_group_name_H-M   'P 1'
#
loop_
_entity.id
_entity.type
_entity.pdbx_description
1 polymer ?
#
loop_
_entity_poly.entity_id
_entity_poly.type
_entity_poly.pdbx_seq_one_letter_code
_entity_poly.pdbx_strand_id
1 'polypeptide(L)'
;MRIPSLFLFLSAVGVCGASPAAGGGQSAAQPILFAATWTKETTNGINTFKLNTADGSLTPYGITPLAFGDKGLNPTYVQGSKKTSTSGEHIIYVLNRGVEKGYVSAMTLQPDGKLEVLNTQEMKGASPAHIALSSNGKFLSVANYVGSLSLFPLNADGSIGKETFYQHFPVGSNVVKDTQATGHIHSTVWLPTSNRVIAADLGSDKLLQYEVGPAKKTVKSLETVRCNPGSGPRHLVVDQNGKFAYVTDELSNTVSVFAIDKESNLLSSKPLASVTTLPAGFTNTSSAADIHFSSNGQFLYVSNRGHDSIVSYKVNADGTLKALDWESSRGVTPRGFTIYGDWLIVANQGSDDMHVFKVDSKTGALTHTGKPYKVDGVVSLYVGE
;
A
#
# COMPACT_ATOMS: atom_id res chain seq x y z
N MET A 1 -49.49 -80.65 36.38
CA MET A 1 -48.20 -80.96 35.74
C MET A 1 -47.61 -79.63 35.26
N ARG A 2 -46.34 -79.35 35.60
CA ARG A 2 -45.70 -78.02 35.62
C ARG A 2 -45.59 -77.36 34.23
N ILE A 3 -45.72 -76.03 34.20
CA ILE A 3 -45.26 -75.13 33.12
C ILE A 3 -43.71 -75.14 33.12
N PRO A 4 -43.04 -74.94 31.97
CA PRO A 4 -42.36 -73.66 31.79
C PRO A 4 -42.40 -73.05 30.37
N SER A 5 -42.30 -71.73 30.42
CA SER A 5 -42.14 -70.71 29.38
C SER A 5 -40.94 -70.92 28.46
N LEU A 6 -41.06 -70.51 27.19
CA LEU A 6 -39.94 -70.31 26.27
C LEU A 6 -39.95 -68.87 25.72
N PHE A 7 -38.76 -68.29 25.69
CA PHE A 7 -38.45 -66.86 25.57
C PHE A 7 -38.65 -66.26 24.17
N LEU A 8 -39.07 -64.99 24.18
CA LEU A 8 -39.02 -64.01 23.09
C LEU A 8 -37.57 -63.58 22.78
N PHE A 9 -37.22 -63.43 21.50
CA PHE A 9 -36.27 -62.41 21.04
C PHE A 9 -36.84 -61.74 19.77
N LEU A 10 -37.22 -60.47 19.91
CA LEU A 10 -37.63 -59.59 18.81
C LEU A 10 -36.54 -58.52 18.67
N SER A 11 -35.80 -58.52 17.55
CA SER A 11 -34.84 -57.47 17.21
C SER A 11 -35.55 -56.33 16.47
N ALA A 12 -35.69 -55.18 17.14
CA ALA A 12 -36.18 -53.95 16.54
C ALA A 12 -35.01 -53.17 15.89
N VAL A 13 -35.12 -52.88 14.59
CA VAL A 13 -34.22 -51.99 13.86
C VAL A 13 -34.72 -50.55 14.06
N GLY A 14 -33.96 -49.75 14.80
CA GLY A 14 -34.22 -48.32 14.99
C GLY A 14 -33.76 -47.50 13.78
N VAL A 15 -34.69 -46.74 13.19
CA VAL A 15 -34.40 -45.72 12.18
C VAL A 15 -34.03 -44.43 12.92
N CYS A 16 -32.75 -44.06 12.94
CA CYS A 16 -32.31 -42.74 13.37
C CYS A 16 -32.39 -41.77 12.17
N GLY A 17 -33.31 -40.81 12.25
CA GLY A 17 -33.32 -39.64 11.37
C GLY A 17 -32.14 -38.74 11.69
N ALA A 18 -31.24 -38.55 10.73
CA ALA A 18 -30.19 -37.54 10.82
C ALA A 18 -30.76 -36.17 10.43
N SER A 19 -30.85 -35.26 11.39
CA SER A 19 -30.99 -33.83 11.11
C SER A 19 -29.73 -33.34 10.40
N PRO A 20 -29.82 -32.47 9.38
CA PRO A 20 -28.63 -31.87 8.79
C PRO A 20 -28.02 -30.93 9.84
N ALA A 21 -26.77 -31.21 10.21
CA ALA A 21 -25.97 -30.30 11.01
C ALA A 21 -25.87 -28.97 10.26
N ALA A 22 -26.38 -27.90 10.86
CA ALA A 22 -26.10 -26.54 10.44
C ALA A 22 -24.58 -26.32 10.58
N GLY A 23 -23.86 -26.48 9.48
CA GLY A 23 -22.49 -26.02 9.35
C GLY A 23 -22.51 -24.51 9.49
N GLY A 24 -22.21 -24.01 10.69
CA GLY A 24 -21.86 -22.62 10.91
C GLY A 24 -20.57 -22.33 10.15
N GLY A 25 -20.70 -22.00 8.86
CA GLY A 25 -19.62 -21.33 8.15
C GLY A 25 -19.34 -20.04 8.90
N GLN A 26 -18.14 -19.93 9.50
CA GLN A 26 -17.61 -18.61 9.81
C GLN A 26 -17.65 -17.84 8.49
N SER A 27 -18.56 -16.88 8.38
CA SER A 27 -18.53 -15.92 7.29
C SER A 27 -17.13 -15.32 7.33
N ALA A 28 -16.36 -15.52 6.26
CA ALA A 28 -15.08 -14.84 6.12
C ALA A 28 -15.30 -13.35 6.41
N ALA A 29 -14.38 -12.75 7.18
CA ALA A 29 -14.46 -11.33 7.50
C ALA A 29 -14.54 -10.53 6.19
N GLN A 30 -15.51 -9.62 6.09
CA GLN A 30 -15.68 -8.82 4.89
C GLN A 30 -14.56 -7.78 4.81
N PRO A 31 -13.76 -7.74 3.73
CA PRO A 31 -12.64 -6.81 3.64
C PRO A 31 -13.11 -5.35 3.61
N ILE A 32 -12.32 -4.49 4.23
CA ILE A 32 -12.56 -3.05 4.34
C ILE A 32 -11.52 -2.30 3.52
N LEU A 33 -12.00 -1.49 2.58
CA LEU A 33 -11.21 -0.49 1.88
C LEU A 33 -11.13 0.77 2.73
N PHE A 34 -9.92 1.28 2.94
CA PHE A 34 -9.61 2.57 3.54
C PHE A 34 -9.11 3.51 2.45
N ALA A 35 -9.72 4.69 2.34
CA ALA A 35 -9.41 5.69 1.34
C ALA A 35 -9.02 7.01 2.03
N ALA A 36 -7.74 7.38 1.87
CA ALA A 36 -7.17 8.61 2.39
C ALA A 36 -7.28 9.75 1.37
N THR A 37 -7.58 10.95 1.87
CA THR A 37 -7.92 12.12 1.06
C THR A 37 -6.97 13.29 1.27
N TRP A 38 -6.56 13.92 0.19
CA TRP A 38 -5.94 15.24 0.20
C TRP A 38 -6.86 16.24 -0.49
N THR A 39 -7.57 17.05 0.30
CA THR A 39 -8.44 18.11 -0.21
C THR A 39 -8.02 19.47 0.36
N LYS A 40 -8.54 20.56 -0.22
CA LYS A 40 -8.40 21.91 0.33
C LYS A 40 -9.59 22.31 1.22
N GLU A 41 -10.64 21.49 1.27
CA GLU A 41 -11.93 21.79 1.91
C GLU A 41 -12.26 20.79 3.03
N THR A 42 -13.38 20.97 3.74
CA THR A 42 -13.67 20.34 5.03
C THR A 42 -14.31 18.94 4.99
N THR A 43 -14.40 18.28 3.82
CA THR A 43 -14.85 16.87 3.68
C THR A 43 -13.76 15.84 4.01
N ASN A 44 -12.69 16.29 4.69
CA ASN A 44 -11.46 15.55 4.99
C ASN A 44 -11.67 14.34 5.89
N GLY A 45 -11.02 13.23 5.55
CA GLY A 45 -10.92 12.10 6.46
C GLY A 45 -10.43 10.82 5.82
N ILE A 46 -10.42 9.76 6.61
CA ILE A 46 -10.35 8.39 6.08
C ILE A 46 -11.78 7.93 5.80
N ASN A 47 -12.08 7.68 4.54
CA ASN A 47 -13.33 7.06 4.11
C ASN A 47 -13.15 5.54 4.13
N THR A 48 -14.12 4.81 4.66
CA THR A 48 -14.10 3.35 4.68
C THR A 48 -15.26 2.77 3.89
N PHE A 49 -15.00 1.66 3.21
CA PHE A 49 -15.99 0.93 2.43
C PHE A 49 -15.87 -0.55 2.71
N LYS A 50 -17.00 -1.25 2.78
CA LYS A 50 -17.04 -2.70 2.74
C LYS A 50 -16.89 -3.15 1.29
N LEU A 51 -15.85 -3.94 1.01
CA LEU A 51 -15.62 -4.56 -0.30
C LEU A 51 -16.37 -5.88 -0.39
N ASN A 52 -17.23 -6.01 -1.40
CA ASN A 52 -17.80 -7.30 -1.77
C ASN A 52 -16.85 -8.00 -2.75
N THR A 53 -16.17 -9.06 -2.31
CA THR A 53 -15.20 -9.77 -3.14
C THR A 53 -15.83 -10.63 -4.24
N ALA A 54 -17.15 -10.85 -4.21
CA ALA A 54 -17.85 -11.59 -5.25
C ALA A 54 -18.03 -10.78 -6.54
N ASP A 55 -18.28 -9.46 -6.42
CA ASP A 55 -18.60 -8.58 -7.56
C ASP A 55 -17.80 -7.28 -7.62
N GLY A 56 -16.96 -7.00 -6.62
CA GLY A 56 -16.12 -5.80 -6.54
C GLY A 56 -16.87 -4.54 -6.07
N SER A 57 -18.13 -4.67 -5.65
CA SER A 57 -18.90 -3.51 -5.18
C SER A 57 -18.37 -2.97 -3.85
N LEU A 58 -18.40 -1.64 -3.70
CA LEU A 58 -18.01 -0.94 -2.48
C LEU A 58 -19.27 -0.36 -1.83
N THR A 59 -19.52 -0.73 -0.57
CA THR A 59 -20.60 -0.13 0.23
C THR A 59 -19.99 0.86 1.22
N PRO A 60 -20.37 2.16 1.21
CA PRO A 60 -19.89 3.11 2.21
C PRO A 60 -20.10 2.59 3.63
N TYR A 61 -19.10 2.75 4.48
CA TYR A 61 -19.13 2.24 5.85
C TYR A 61 -19.00 3.36 6.87
N GLY A 62 -17.92 4.13 6.82
CA GLY A 62 -17.69 5.26 7.73
C GLY A 62 -16.80 6.33 7.13
N ILE A 63 -16.85 7.52 7.73
CA ILE A 63 -15.95 8.64 7.42
C ILE A 63 -15.37 9.10 8.75
N THR A 64 -14.04 9.17 8.82
CA THR A 64 -13.32 9.61 10.01
C THR A 64 -12.64 10.94 9.74
N PRO A 65 -13.23 12.07 10.18
CA PRO A 65 -12.55 13.36 10.15
C PRO A 65 -11.30 13.31 11.03
N LEU A 66 -10.22 13.95 10.58
CA LEU A 66 -8.99 14.02 11.35
C LEU A 66 -8.63 15.46 11.70
N ALA A 67 -8.40 15.67 12.99
CA ALA A 67 -7.92 16.91 13.57
C ALA A 67 -6.89 16.61 14.65
N PHE A 68 -5.96 17.53 14.87
CA PHE A 68 -5.03 17.49 15.99
C PHE A 68 -5.09 18.81 16.74
N GLY A 69 -5.72 18.77 17.92
CA GLY A 69 -6.20 19.99 18.59
C GLY A 69 -7.23 20.72 17.72
N ASP A 70 -7.10 22.04 17.59
CA ASP A 70 -7.99 22.88 16.78
C ASP A 70 -7.62 22.93 15.29
N LYS A 71 -6.59 22.18 14.86
CA LYS A 71 -6.08 22.21 13.48
C LYS A 71 -6.60 21.01 12.68
N GLY A 72 -7.23 21.27 11.54
CA GLY A 72 -7.56 20.23 10.56
C GLY A 72 -6.31 19.56 9.99
N LEU A 73 -6.38 18.24 9.80
CA LEU A 73 -5.31 17.44 9.20
C LEU A 73 -5.79 16.82 7.88
N ASN A 74 -4.86 16.71 6.92
CA ASN A 74 -5.12 16.02 5.66
C ASN A 74 -4.50 14.61 5.69
N PRO A 75 -5.30 13.53 5.74
CA PRO A 75 -4.77 12.17 5.65
C PRO A 75 -4.25 11.88 4.23
N THR A 76 -2.94 11.86 4.04
CA THR A 76 -2.33 11.71 2.70
C THR A 76 -1.95 10.28 2.35
N TYR A 77 -1.88 9.38 3.33
CA TYR A 77 -1.51 7.98 3.11
C TYR A 77 -2.09 7.08 4.21
N VAL A 78 -2.51 5.87 3.85
CA VAL A 78 -3.01 4.85 4.79
C VAL A 78 -2.32 3.52 4.58
N GLN A 79 -1.98 2.84 5.68
CA GLN A 79 -1.31 1.54 5.66
C GLN A 79 -1.76 0.69 6.85
N GLY A 80 -2.32 -0.50 6.60
CA GLY A 80 -2.61 -1.46 7.66
C GLY A 80 -1.40 -2.25 8.12
N SER A 81 -1.57 -2.92 9.26
CA SER A 81 -0.54 -3.66 9.97
C SER A 81 -0.99 -5.08 10.31
N LYS A 82 -0.02 -6.00 10.44
CA LYS A 82 -0.25 -7.30 11.08
C LYS A 82 -0.39 -7.20 12.60
N LYS A 83 -0.12 -6.03 13.19
CA LYS A 83 -0.31 -5.79 14.62
C LYS A 83 -1.78 -5.60 14.93
N THR A 84 -2.15 -6.08 16.11
CA THR A 84 -3.45 -5.84 16.72
C THR A 84 -3.27 -4.96 17.96
N SER A 85 -4.33 -4.24 18.32
CA SER A 85 -4.47 -3.58 19.61
C SER A 85 -4.47 -4.60 20.77
N THR A 86 -4.57 -4.11 22.00
CA THR A 86 -4.81 -4.96 23.19
C THR A 86 -6.15 -5.70 23.15
N SER A 87 -7.15 -5.15 22.46
CA SER A 87 -8.49 -5.73 22.28
C SER A 87 -8.63 -6.60 21.02
N GLY A 88 -7.59 -6.66 20.19
CA GLY A 88 -7.52 -7.58 19.05
C GLY A 88 -7.82 -6.96 17.69
N GLU A 89 -8.18 -5.67 17.60
CA GLU A 89 -8.42 -5.00 16.32
C GLU A 89 -7.12 -4.73 15.56
N HIS A 90 -7.14 -4.89 14.24
CA HIS A 90 -6.01 -4.53 13.38
C HIS A 90 -5.70 -3.04 13.46
N ILE A 91 -4.40 -2.72 13.52
CA ILE A 91 -3.92 -1.34 13.57
C ILE A 91 -3.76 -0.77 12.16
N ILE A 92 -4.34 0.41 11.95
CA ILE A 92 -4.21 1.22 10.75
C ILE A 92 -3.32 2.41 11.06
N TYR A 93 -2.29 2.63 10.25
CA TYR A 93 -1.42 3.79 10.32
C TYR A 93 -1.79 4.81 9.25
N VAL A 94 -1.89 6.08 9.63
CA VAL A 94 -2.29 7.17 8.75
C VAL A 94 -1.26 8.29 8.80
N LEU A 95 -0.79 8.74 7.64
CA LEU A 95 -0.01 9.97 7.52
C LEU A 95 -0.94 11.15 7.40
N ASN A 96 -0.64 12.18 8.20
CA ASN A 96 -1.44 13.37 8.31
C ASN A 96 -0.56 14.58 8.01
N ARG A 97 -0.95 15.35 7.00
CA ARG A 97 -0.29 16.60 6.63
C ARG A 97 -0.94 17.75 7.39
N GLY A 98 -0.18 18.38 8.28
CA GLY A 98 -0.47 19.71 8.81
C GLY A 98 0.12 20.81 7.92
N VAL A 99 -0.13 22.07 8.29
CA VAL A 99 0.36 23.25 7.55
C VAL A 99 1.89 23.32 7.57
N GLU A 100 2.51 23.12 8.74
CA GLU A 100 3.96 23.23 8.94
C GLU A 100 4.63 21.93 9.38
N LYS A 101 3.85 20.96 9.86
CA LYS A 101 4.31 19.71 10.48
C LYS A 101 3.65 18.51 9.84
N GLY A 102 4.35 17.37 9.85
CA GLY A 102 3.78 16.07 9.56
C GLY A 102 3.41 15.33 10.84
N TYR A 103 2.34 14.55 10.78
CA TYR A 103 1.93 13.65 11.86
C TYR A 103 1.74 12.23 11.32
N VAL A 104 1.94 11.24 12.20
CA VAL A 104 1.57 9.86 11.95
C VAL A 104 0.72 9.35 13.11
N SER A 105 -0.41 8.73 12.79
CA SER A 105 -1.39 8.27 13.77
C SER A 105 -1.56 6.77 13.67
N ALA A 106 -1.64 6.09 14.81
CA ALA A 106 -2.12 4.71 14.91
C ALA A 106 -3.60 4.74 15.26
N MET A 107 -4.40 3.93 14.58
CA MET A 107 -5.85 3.90 14.74
C MET A 107 -6.40 2.47 14.69
N THR A 108 -7.58 2.26 15.24
CA THR A 108 -8.35 1.01 15.15
C THR A 108 -9.69 1.25 14.46
N LEU A 109 -10.14 0.27 13.67
CA LEU A 109 -11.46 0.30 13.03
C LEU A 109 -12.55 -0.05 14.05
N GLN A 110 -13.59 0.77 14.10
CA GLN A 110 -14.74 0.62 14.97
C GLN A 110 -15.91 -0.06 14.25
N PRO A 111 -16.91 -0.62 14.99
CA PRO A 111 -18.08 -1.27 14.39
C PRO A 111 -18.98 -0.37 13.52
N ASP A 112 -18.86 0.95 13.65
CA ASP A 112 -19.56 1.92 12.80
C ASP A 112 -18.77 2.30 11.53
N GLY A 113 -17.60 1.68 11.32
CA GLY A 113 -16.73 1.92 10.17
C GLY A 113 -15.78 3.09 10.32
N LYS A 114 -15.81 3.83 11.43
CA LYS A 114 -14.87 4.91 11.69
C LYS A 114 -13.60 4.39 12.35
N LEU A 115 -12.56 5.21 12.31
CA LEU A 115 -11.29 4.97 12.96
C LEU A 115 -11.24 5.71 14.31
N GLU A 116 -10.78 5.03 15.34
CA GLU A 116 -10.45 5.64 16.64
C GLU A 116 -8.94 5.77 16.78
N VAL A 117 -8.47 6.93 17.22
CA VAL A 117 -7.04 7.20 17.38
C VAL A 117 -6.52 6.54 18.66
N LEU A 118 -5.54 5.64 18.51
CA LEU A 118 -4.79 5.08 19.63
C LEU A 118 -3.74 6.08 20.13
N ASN A 119 -2.89 6.56 19.22
CA ASN A 119 -2.01 7.69 19.48
C ASN A 119 -1.56 8.38 18.19
N THR A 120 -0.97 9.57 18.33
CA THR A 120 -0.38 10.34 17.23
C THR A 120 1.00 10.84 17.63
N GLN A 121 1.94 10.78 16.69
CA GLN A 121 3.28 11.37 16.82
C GLN A 121 3.42 12.53 15.85
N GLU A 122 3.87 13.68 16.36
CA GLU A 122 4.42 14.75 15.52
C GLU A 122 5.81 14.31 15.02
N MET A 123 6.07 14.57 13.76
CA MET A 123 7.34 14.23 13.11
C MET A 123 8.18 15.49 12.92
N LYS A 124 9.51 15.34 12.92
CA LYS A 124 10.41 16.45 12.55
C LYS A 124 10.23 16.86 11.08
N GLY A 125 9.92 15.89 10.20
CA GLY A 125 9.62 16.12 8.79
C GLY A 125 8.21 16.65 8.54
N ALA A 126 8.01 17.28 7.38
CA ALA A 126 6.71 17.79 6.93
C ALA A 126 6.30 17.18 5.57
N SER A 127 5.05 17.38 5.15
CA SER A 127 4.50 16.80 3.92
C SER A 127 4.79 15.29 3.77
N PRO A 128 4.36 14.47 4.73
CA PRO A 128 4.62 13.03 4.69
C PRO A 128 3.89 12.38 3.50
N ALA A 129 4.58 11.47 2.81
CA ALA A 129 4.16 10.93 1.53
C ALA A 129 3.88 9.42 1.55
N HIS A 130 4.57 8.65 2.39
CA HIS A 130 4.46 7.19 2.38
C HIS A 130 4.86 6.57 3.73
N ILE A 131 4.18 5.46 4.09
CA ILE A 131 4.50 4.61 5.24
C ILE A 131 5.01 3.26 4.74
N ALA A 132 6.08 2.75 5.35
CA ALA A 132 6.37 1.32 5.27
C ALA A 132 6.70 0.71 6.64
N LEU A 133 6.15 -0.48 6.87
CA LEU A 133 6.31 -1.25 8.09
C LEU A 133 7.41 -2.29 7.93
N SER A 134 8.25 -2.45 8.95
CA SER A 134 9.23 -3.52 8.97
C SER A 134 8.53 -4.88 9.06
N SER A 135 9.10 -5.89 8.41
CA SER A 135 8.55 -7.26 8.37
C SER A 135 8.37 -7.89 9.76
N ASN A 136 9.21 -7.51 10.72
CA ASN A 136 9.11 -7.92 12.12
C ASN A 136 8.11 -7.10 12.96
N GLY A 137 7.43 -6.12 12.35
CA GLY A 137 6.43 -5.26 13.00
C GLY A 137 7.00 -4.31 14.06
N LYS A 138 8.32 -4.11 14.13
CA LYS A 138 8.94 -3.29 15.18
C LYS A 138 9.16 -1.82 14.81
N PHE A 139 9.10 -1.49 13.52
CA PHE A 139 9.41 -0.16 13.03
C PHE A 139 8.42 0.27 11.95
N LEU A 140 8.17 1.58 11.94
CA LEU A 140 7.47 2.30 10.92
C LEU A 140 8.44 3.33 10.34
N SER A 141 8.61 3.32 9.02
CA SER A 141 9.37 4.32 8.28
C SER A 141 8.41 5.29 7.59
N VAL A 142 8.77 6.58 7.59
CA VAL A 142 8.03 7.63 6.92
C VAL A 142 8.94 8.37 5.94
N ALA A 143 8.53 8.37 4.68
CA ALA A 143 9.06 9.26 3.66
C ALA A 143 8.38 10.62 3.79
N ASN A 144 9.18 11.68 3.93
CA ASN A 144 8.69 13.06 3.92
C ASN A 144 9.13 13.73 2.61
N TYR A 145 8.16 14.19 1.82
CA TYR A 145 8.40 14.70 0.47
C TYR A 145 9.33 15.93 0.46
N VAL A 146 9.40 16.70 1.55
CA VAL A 146 10.35 17.82 1.71
C VAL A 146 11.79 17.36 1.98
N GLY A 147 12.15 16.15 1.54
CA GLY A 147 13.51 15.65 1.59
C GLY A 147 13.92 15.17 2.97
N SER A 148 13.09 14.40 3.68
CA SER A 148 13.55 13.74 4.90
C SER A 148 12.99 12.34 5.10
N LEU A 149 13.74 11.52 5.82
CA LEU A 149 13.37 10.17 6.23
C LEU A 149 13.26 10.11 7.75
N SER A 150 12.16 9.54 8.26
CA SER A 150 11.91 9.36 9.69
C SER A 150 11.68 7.88 10.02
N LEU A 151 12.16 7.40 11.18
CA LEU A 151 11.81 6.08 11.71
C LEU A 151 11.23 6.16 13.13
N PHE A 152 10.14 5.44 13.32
CA PHE A 152 9.44 5.30 14.59
C PHE A 152 9.43 3.83 15.01
N PRO A 153 9.74 3.52 16.27
CA PRO A 153 9.50 2.20 16.81
C PRO A 153 8.00 1.99 17.07
N LEU A 154 7.53 0.77 16.88
CA LEU A 154 6.17 0.36 17.22
C LEU A 154 6.15 -0.39 18.55
N ASN A 155 5.17 -0.07 19.38
CA ASN A 155 4.95 -0.74 20.66
C ASN A 155 4.21 -2.08 20.47
N ALA A 156 4.06 -2.84 21.56
CA ALA A 156 3.41 -4.15 21.51
C ALA A 156 1.94 -4.05 21.04
N ASP A 157 1.21 -3.08 21.59
CA ASP A 157 -0.18 -2.71 21.26
C ASP A 157 -0.34 -2.02 19.89
N GLY A 158 0.76 -1.83 19.15
CA GLY A 158 0.80 -1.15 17.86
C GLY A 158 0.77 0.37 17.90
N SER A 159 0.73 0.98 19.08
CA SER A 159 0.95 2.42 19.21
C SER A 159 2.36 2.82 18.74
N ILE A 160 2.50 4.07 18.31
CA ILE A 160 3.74 4.60 17.74
C ILE A 160 4.59 5.22 18.85
N GLY A 161 5.82 4.74 19.02
CA GLY A 161 6.78 5.36 19.94
C GLY A 161 7.39 6.65 19.36
N LYS A 162 8.19 7.36 20.15
CA LYS A 162 8.85 8.61 19.72
C LYS A 162 9.78 8.38 18.52
N GLU A 163 9.93 9.40 17.67
CA GLU A 163 10.86 9.39 16.54
C GLU A 163 12.29 9.06 16.99
N THR A 164 12.89 8.01 16.41
CA THR A 164 14.24 7.53 16.77
C THR A 164 15.30 7.83 15.73
N PHE A 165 14.87 8.16 14.51
CA PHE A 165 15.77 8.54 13.43
C PHE A 165 15.11 9.62 12.57
N TYR A 166 15.93 10.59 12.16
CA TYR A 166 15.57 11.65 11.23
C TYR A 166 16.81 12.00 10.41
N GLN A 167 16.69 12.02 9.09
CA GLN A 167 17.73 12.51 8.19
C GLN A 167 17.11 13.41 7.13
N HIS A 168 17.71 14.58 6.91
CA HIS A 168 17.29 15.56 5.91
C HIS A 168 18.27 15.60 4.73
N PHE A 169 17.74 15.81 3.52
CA PHE A 169 18.43 15.82 2.24
C PHE A 169 18.18 17.15 1.53
N PRO A 170 18.94 18.21 1.87
CA PRO A 170 18.67 19.56 1.35
C PRO A 170 19.15 19.77 -0.09
N VAL A 171 19.81 18.78 -0.71
CA VAL A 171 20.42 18.92 -2.04
C VAL A 171 19.93 17.82 -2.97
N GLY A 172 19.33 18.23 -4.08
CA GLY A 172 18.89 17.34 -5.17
C GLY A 172 19.93 17.18 -6.27
N SER A 173 19.56 16.52 -7.37
CA SER A 173 20.45 16.28 -8.51
C SER A 173 20.57 17.49 -9.45
N ASN A 174 19.59 18.40 -9.40
CA ASN A 174 19.44 19.54 -10.30
C ASN A 174 19.37 19.17 -11.80
N VAL A 175 19.07 17.91 -12.14
CA VAL A 175 18.93 17.47 -13.54
C VAL A 175 17.66 18.04 -14.16
N VAL A 176 16.51 17.84 -13.50
CA VAL A 176 15.27 18.55 -13.80
C VAL A 176 15.18 19.77 -12.89
N LYS A 177 15.45 20.95 -13.48
CA LYS A 177 15.50 22.22 -12.75
C LYS A 177 14.24 22.45 -11.90
N ASP A 178 14.44 23.03 -10.73
CA ASP A 178 13.43 23.33 -9.70
C ASP A 178 12.80 22.09 -9.03
N THR A 179 12.39 21.08 -9.80
CA THR A 179 11.83 19.81 -9.29
C THR A 179 12.86 18.97 -8.54
N GLN A 180 14.13 19.07 -8.92
CA GLN A 180 15.24 18.32 -8.31
C GLN A 180 16.27 19.25 -7.66
N ALA A 181 15.84 20.41 -7.16
CA ALA A 181 16.71 21.34 -6.45
C ALA A 181 17.12 20.82 -5.06
N THR A 182 16.20 20.12 -4.38
CA THR A 182 16.38 19.48 -3.06
C THR A 182 16.08 17.98 -3.15
N GLY A 183 16.37 17.22 -2.09
CA GLY A 183 15.88 15.84 -1.98
C GLY A 183 14.35 15.81 -1.82
N HIS A 184 13.73 14.76 -2.34
CA HIS A 184 12.30 14.47 -2.22
C HIS A 184 12.08 12.99 -1.94
N ILE A 185 12.15 12.60 -0.66
CA ILE A 185 11.92 11.20 -0.27
C ILE A 185 10.43 10.92 -0.44
N HIS A 186 10.07 10.10 -1.43
CA HIS A 186 8.67 9.87 -1.79
C HIS A 186 8.15 8.53 -1.26
N SER A 187 8.99 7.50 -1.16
CA SER A 187 8.60 6.23 -0.55
C SER A 187 9.75 5.56 0.18
N THR A 188 9.38 4.59 1.02
CA THR A 188 10.30 3.64 1.63
C THR A 188 9.78 2.23 1.48
N VAL A 189 10.67 1.25 1.41
CA VAL A 189 10.32 -0.18 1.44
C VAL A 189 11.31 -0.93 2.31
N TRP A 190 10.80 -1.86 3.10
CA TRP A 190 11.63 -2.82 3.83
C TRP A 190 11.86 -4.04 2.96
N LEU A 191 13.13 -4.41 2.72
CA LEU A 191 13.40 -5.63 1.96
C LEU A 191 12.92 -6.85 2.77
N PRO A 192 12.21 -7.82 2.16
CA PRO A 192 11.63 -8.96 2.86
C PRO A 192 12.65 -9.69 3.75
N THR A 193 12.22 -10.13 4.93
CA THR A 193 13.04 -10.88 5.91
C THR A 193 14.32 -10.20 6.40
N SER A 194 14.55 -8.94 6.03
CA SER A 194 15.75 -8.18 6.38
C SER A 194 15.43 -7.02 7.33
N ASN A 195 16.48 -6.37 7.82
CA ASN A 195 16.42 -5.07 8.49
C ASN A 195 16.83 -3.91 7.56
N ARG A 196 16.73 -4.11 6.24
CA ARG A 196 17.12 -3.15 5.22
C ARG A 196 15.94 -2.29 4.81
N VAL A 197 16.17 -0.99 4.73
CA VAL A 197 15.20 -0.01 4.22
C VAL A 197 15.78 0.65 2.98
N ILE A 198 14.99 0.70 1.92
CA ILE A 198 15.29 1.46 0.72
C ILE A 198 14.38 2.68 0.73
N ALA A 199 14.93 3.86 0.47
CA ALA A 199 14.17 5.10 0.34
C ALA A 199 14.37 5.68 -1.07
N ALA A 200 13.27 5.92 -1.77
CA ALA A 200 13.29 6.53 -3.11
C ALA A 200 13.34 8.05 -2.97
N ASP A 201 14.43 8.65 -3.42
CA ASP A 201 14.65 10.10 -3.46
C ASP A 201 14.46 10.62 -4.88
N LEU A 202 13.24 11.07 -5.17
CA LEU A 202 12.85 11.67 -6.44
C LEU A 202 13.74 12.86 -6.77
N GLY A 203 14.02 13.69 -5.76
CA GLY A 203 14.73 14.95 -5.91
C GLY A 203 16.21 14.78 -6.22
N SER A 204 16.80 13.61 -5.95
CA SER A 204 18.24 13.39 -6.18
C SER A 204 18.60 12.22 -7.09
N ASP A 205 17.62 11.59 -7.75
CA ASP A 205 17.80 10.41 -8.62
C ASP A 205 18.51 9.25 -7.91
N LYS A 206 18.12 8.98 -6.66
CA LYS A 206 18.79 7.98 -5.81
C LYS A 206 17.83 7.06 -5.11
N LEU A 207 18.28 5.82 -4.91
CA LEU A 207 17.72 4.90 -3.92
C LEU A 207 18.71 4.82 -2.76
N LEU A 208 18.32 5.42 -1.64
CA LEU A 208 19.11 5.41 -0.40
C LEU A 208 18.90 4.07 0.30
N GLN A 209 19.99 3.41 0.71
CA GLN A 209 19.93 2.10 1.37
C GLN A 209 20.38 2.22 2.82
N TYR A 210 19.61 1.63 3.73
CA TYR A 210 19.87 1.67 5.17
C TYR A 210 19.80 0.29 5.80
N GLU A 211 20.61 0.11 6.84
CA GLU A 211 20.51 -1.00 7.79
C GLU A 211 19.99 -0.47 9.14
N VAL A 212 18.92 -1.08 9.65
CA VAL A 212 18.30 -0.71 10.93
C VAL A 212 18.64 -1.74 12.02
N GLY A 213 19.26 -1.29 13.10
CA GLY A 213 19.62 -2.16 14.22
C GLY A 213 18.40 -2.66 15.02
N PRO A 214 18.47 -3.86 15.63
CA PRO A 214 17.33 -4.53 16.29
C PRO A 214 16.81 -3.84 17.57
N ALA A 215 17.58 -2.92 18.17
CA ALA A 215 17.31 -2.31 19.48
C ALA A 215 17.05 -0.78 19.44
N LYS A 216 16.60 -0.24 18.31
CA LYS A 216 16.21 1.19 18.14
C LYS A 216 17.36 2.22 18.22
N LYS A 217 18.63 1.83 17.99
CA LYS A 217 19.78 2.74 18.28
C LYS A 217 20.75 3.02 17.15
N THR A 218 20.67 2.33 16.01
CA THR A 218 21.53 2.65 14.86
C THR A 218 20.76 2.50 13.57
N VAL A 219 20.84 3.53 12.73
CA VAL A 219 20.48 3.48 11.32
C VAL A 219 21.76 3.76 10.57
N LYS A 220 22.27 2.74 9.88
CA LYS A 220 23.53 2.82 9.14
C LYS A 220 23.21 3.06 7.67
N SER A 221 23.72 4.15 7.10
CA SER A 221 23.68 4.34 5.65
C SER A 221 24.60 3.31 4.97
N LEU A 222 24.10 2.71 3.91
CA LEU A 222 24.82 1.79 3.04
C LEU A 222 25.10 2.48 1.70
N GLU A 223 25.67 1.73 0.76
CA GLU A 223 25.93 2.25 -0.57
C GLU A 223 24.64 2.70 -1.26
N THR A 224 24.65 3.94 -1.75
CA THR A 224 23.50 4.53 -2.44
C THR A 224 23.50 4.10 -3.90
N VAL A 225 22.33 3.69 -4.40
CA VAL A 225 22.14 3.39 -5.83
C VAL A 225 21.74 4.66 -6.56
N ARG A 226 22.39 4.92 -7.69
CA ARG A 226 22.05 6.03 -8.58
C ARG A 226 21.11 5.53 -9.66
N CYS A 227 19.98 6.20 -9.82
CA CYS A 227 19.06 5.97 -10.92
C CYS A 227 19.53 6.75 -12.16
N ASN A 228 18.82 6.57 -13.27
CA ASN A 228 19.07 7.38 -14.46
C ASN A 228 18.88 8.87 -14.14
N PRO A 229 19.74 9.78 -14.62
CA PRO A 229 19.59 11.22 -14.37
C PRO A 229 18.21 11.73 -14.82
N GLY A 230 17.52 12.48 -13.96
CA GLY A 230 16.18 13.01 -14.24
C GLY A 230 15.06 11.97 -14.23
N SER A 231 15.31 10.77 -13.69
CA SER A 231 14.29 9.71 -13.59
C SER A 231 13.24 10.02 -12.53
N GLY A 232 13.68 10.55 -11.37
CA GLY A 232 12.82 10.84 -10.23
C GLY A 232 12.17 9.60 -9.62
N PRO A 233 12.93 8.70 -8.96
CA PRO A 233 12.37 7.48 -8.35
C PRO A 233 11.34 7.82 -7.28
N ARG A 234 10.15 7.23 -7.38
CA ARG A 234 8.98 7.61 -6.57
C ARG A 234 8.52 6.52 -5.63
N HIS A 235 7.90 5.47 -6.15
CA HIS A 235 7.42 4.30 -5.40
C HIS A 235 8.22 3.05 -5.83
N LEU A 236 8.44 2.12 -4.91
CA LEU A 236 9.11 0.85 -5.17
C LEU A 236 8.27 -0.31 -4.62
N VAL A 237 8.33 -1.46 -5.28
CA VAL A 237 7.85 -2.74 -4.76
C VAL A 237 8.90 -3.83 -4.95
N VAL A 238 8.83 -4.87 -4.13
CA VAL A 238 9.73 -6.04 -4.20
C VAL A 238 8.89 -7.25 -4.58
N ASP A 239 9.42 -8.12 -5.44
CA ASP A 239 8.74 -9.36 -5.80
C ASP A 239 8.61 -10.31 -4.59
N GLN A 240 7.68 -11.26 -4.66
CA GLN A 240 7.40 -12.17 -3.55
C GLN A 240 8.62 -13.01 -3.13
N ASN A 241 9.55 -13.25 -4.06
CA ASN A 241 10.78 -14.01 -3.80
C ASN A 241 11.94 -13.16 -3.29
N GLY A 242 11.78 -11.84 -3.20
CA GLY A 242 12.82 -10.91 -2.74
C GLY A 242 14.05 -10.87 -3.66
N LYS A 243 13.91 -11.18 -4.95
CA LYS A 243 14.98 -11.19 -5.94
C LYS A 243 15.07 -9.90 -6.74
N PHE A 244 13.95 -9.19 -6.91
CA PHE A 244 13.88 -8.02 -7.76
C PHE A 244 13.09 -6.89 -7.09
N ALA A 245 13.58 -5.67 -7.24
CA ALA A 245 12.89 -4.45 -6.87
C ALA A 245 12.50 -3.68 -8.13
N TYR A 246 11.29 -3.14 -8.15
CA TYR A 246 10.72 -2.40 -9.28
C TYR A 246 10.41 -1.00 -8.80
N VAL A 247 11.06 -0.01 -9.41
CA VAL A 247 10.95 1.40 -9.05
C VAL A 247 10.17 2.12 -10.13
N THR A 248 9.08 2.77 -9.77
CA THR A 248 8.41 3.71 -10.66
C THR A 248 9.12 5.05 -10.60
N ASP A 249 9.58 5.51 -11.75
CA ASP A 249 10.31 6.75 -11.95
C ASP A 249 9.34 7.83 -12.47
N GLU A 250 8.97 8.77 -11.61
CA GLU A 250 7.90 9.75 -11.80
C GLU A 250 8.14 10.66 -13.00
N LEU A 251 9.35 11.21 -13.09
CA LEU A 251 9.68 12.26 -14.06
C LEU A 251 9.95 11.69 -15.45
N SER A 252 10.54 10.49 -15.50
CA SER A 252 10.86 9.81 -16.77
C SER A 252 9.72 8.95 -17.32
N ASN A 253 8.66 8.70 -16.56
CA ASN A 253 7.60 7.76 -16.91
C ASN A 253 8.15 6.37 -17.28
N THR A 254 8.98 5.81 -16.39
CA THR A 254 9.55 4.48 -16.55
C THR A 254 9.42 3.63 -15.29
N VAL A 255 9.61 2.32 -15.44
CA VAL A 255 9.86 1.39 -14.35
C VAL A 255 11.28 0.86 -14.47
N SER A 256 12.13 1.16 -13.49
CA SER A 256 13.48 0.62 -13.38
C SER A 256 13.49 -0.64 -12.53
N VAL A 257 14.12 -1.71 -13.02
CA VAL A 257 14.22 -3.02 -12.35
C VAL A 257 15.62 -3.19 -11.79
N PHE A 258 15.74 -3.55 -10.51
CA PHE A 258 17.00 -3.82 -9.83
C PHE A 258 17.04 -5.25 -9.30
N ALA A 259 18.20 -5.90 -9.39
CA ALA A 259 18.43 -7.15 -8.67
C ALA A 259 18.59 -6.85 -7.18
N ILE A 260 18.13 -7.76 -6.33
CA ILE A 260 18.44 -7.78 -4.90
C ILE A 260 19.48 -8.88 -4.68
N ASP A 261 20.65 -8.50 -4.19
CA ASP A 261 21.68 -9.44 -3.83
C ASP A 261 21.28 -10.24 -2.58
N LYS A 262 21.30 -11.56 -2.69
CA LYS A 262 20.78 -12.47 -1.65
C LYS A 262 21.64 -12.48 -0.39
N GLU A 263 22.95 -12.23 -0.50
CA GLU A 263 23.87 -12.28 0.63
C GLU A 263 23.86 -10.98 1.42
N SER A 264 24.00 -9.85 0.74
CA SER A 264 24.09 -8.53 1.34
C SER A 264 22.73 -7.86 1.60
N ASN A 265 21.66 -8.34 0.96
CA ASN A 265 20.34 -7.69 0.90
C ASN A 265 20.46 -6.24 0.42
N LEU A 266 21.15 -6.04 -0.69
CA LEU A 266 21.34 -4.73 -1.33
C LEU A 266 20.82 -4.76 -2.76
N LEU A 267 20.33 -3.62 -3.22
CA LEU A 267 20.05 -3.42 -4.63
C LEU A 267 21.35 -3.41 -5.44
N SER A 268 21.30 -3.93 -6.67
CA SER A 268 22.36 -3.75 -7.66
C SER A 268 22.65 -2.27 -7.88
N SER A 269 23.92 -1.92 -8.11
CA SER A 269 24.36 -0.53 -8.29
C SER A 269 23.80 0.16 -9.54
N LYS A 270 23.22 -0.62 -10.46
CA LYS A 270 22.55 -0.18 -11.70
C LYS A 270 21.27 -0.99 -11.93
N PRO A 271 20.29 -0.43 -12.64
CA PRO A 271 19.12 -1.18 -13.06
C PRO A 271 19.50 -2.25 -14.10
N LEU A 272 18.81 -3.39 -14.04
CA LEU A 272 18.85 -4.47 -15.04
C LEU A 272 18.10 -4.07 -16.32
N ALA A 273 17.01 -3.33 -16.15
CA ALA A 273 16.15 -2.88 -17.23
C ALA A 273 15.43 -1.59 -16.82
N SER A 274 15.00 -0.81 -17.82
CA SER A 274 14.08 0.30 -17.66
C SER A 274 13.07 0.23 -18.80
N VAL A 275 11.78 0.27 -18.48
CA VAL A 275 10.68 0.19 -19.46
C VAL A 275 9.76 1.38 -19.31
N THR A 276 9.27 1.94 -20.41
CA THR A 276 8.31 3.05 -20.36
C THR A 276 6.95 2.62 -19.81
N THR A 277 6.30 3.52 -19.08
CA THR A 277 4.92 3.40 -18.61
C THR A 277 3.89 3.96 -19.56
N LEU A 278 4.31 4.51 -20.71
CA LEU A 278 3.44 5.18 -21.68
C LEU A 278 3.36 4.41 -23.00
N PRO A 279 2.23 4.47 -23.71
CA PRO A 279 2.12 3.89 -25.04
C PRO A 279 2.98 4.68 -26.03
N ALA A 280 3.43 4.00 -27.09
CA ALA A 280 4.20 4.63 -28.14
C ALA A 280 3.41 5.80 -28.78
N GLY A 281 4.06 6.94 -28.95
CA GLY A 281 3.48 8.12 -29.59
C GLY A 281 2.69 9.05 -28.67
N PHE A 282 2.56 8.76 -27.37
CA PHE A 282 2.01 9.73 -26.42
C PHE A 282 3.00 10.88 -26.16
N THR A 283 2.55 12.12 -26.37
CA THR A 283 3.42 13.32 -26.30
C THR A 283 2.98 14.35 -25.26
N ASN A 284 1.82 14.17 -24.62
CA ASN A 284 1.36 15.09 -23.59
C ASN A 284 2.12 14.85 -22.28
N THR A 285 2.01 15.80 -21.35
CA THR A 285 2.61 15.66 -20.02
C THR A 285 2.02 14.47 -19.28
N SER A 286 2.88 13.61 -18.74
CA SER A 286 2.51 12.56 -17.82
C SER A 286 3.55 12.43 -16.71
N SER A 287 3.13 11.92 -15.57
CA SER A 287 4.01 11.51 -14.47
C SER A 287 3.54 10.19 -13.87
N ALA A 288 4.43 9.20 -13.85
CA ALA A 288 4.13 7.92 -13.23
C ALA A 288 3.96 8.08 -11.70
N ALA A 289 3.15 7.24 -11.08
CA ALA A 289 2.77 7.40 -9.69
C ALA A 289 2.91 6.11 -8.87
N ASP A 290 1.86 5.30 -8.82
CA ASP A 290 1.80 4.17 -7.90
C ASP A 290 2.12 2.85 -8.62
N ILE A 291 2.51 1.83 -7.87
CA ILE A 291 2.98 0.55 -8.42
C ILE A 291 2.64 -0.60 -7.49
N HIS A 292 1.99 -1.64 -8.03
CA HIS A 292 1.58 -2.82 -7.27
C HIS A 292 1.64 -4.08 -8.12
N PHE A 293 1.91 -5.22 -7.48
CA PHE A 293 1.75 -6.53 -8.10
C PHE A 293 0.31 -7.01 -8.03
N SER A 294 -0.14 -7.78 -9.03
CA SER A 294 -1.26 -8.71 -8.87
C SER A 294 -1.04 -9.63 -7.67
N SER A 295 -2.09 -10.13 -7.02
CA SER A 295 -1.95 -11.01 -5.86
C SER A 295 -1.14 -12.29 -6.12
N ASN A 296 -1.09 -12.78 -7.36
CA ASN A 296 -0.28 -13.94 -7.74
C ASN A 296 1.17 -13.60 -8.15
N GLY A 297 1.57 -12.32 -8.10
CA GLY A 297 2.90 -11.84 -8.44
C GLY A 297 3.30 -11.90 -9.92
N GLN A 298 2.42 -12.36 -10.82
CA GLN A 298 2.75 -12.55 -12.24
C GLN A 298 2.65 -11.26 -13.06
N PHE A 299 1.87 -10.30 -12.59
CA PHE A 299 1.64 -9.02 -13.25
C PHE A 299 2.01 -7.87 -12.33
N LEU A 300 2.49 -6.79 -12.94
CA LEU A 300 2.83 -5.54 -12.28
C LEU A 300 2.03 -4.42 -12.94
N TYR A 301 1.48 -3.52 -12.14
CA TYR A 301 0.67 -2.39 -12.60
C TYR A 301 1.31 -1.09 -12.18
N VAL A 302 1.21 -0.05 -13.02
CA VAL A 302 1.66 1.31 -12.69
C VAL A 302 0.63 2.33 -13.14
N SER A 303 0.38 3.34 -12.30
CA SER A 303 -0.52 4.44 -12.67
C SER A 303 0.23 5.62 -13.29
N ASN A 304 -0.36 6.25 -14.29
CA ASN A 304 0.16 7.44 -14.97
C ASN A 304 -0.81 8.61 -14.81
N ARG A 305 -0.35 9.72 -14.21
CA ARG A 305 -1.14 10.96 -14.10
C ARG A 305 -0.90 11.80 -15.35
N GLY A 306 -1.96 12.20 -16.04
CA GLY A 306 -1.88 12.94 -17.31
C GLY A 306 -2.20 12.07 -18.53
N HIS A 307 -1.63 10.86 -18.62
CA HIS A 307 -2.18 9.81 -19.50
C HIS A 307 -3.44 9.16 -18.90
N ASP A 308 -3.63 9.30 -17.58
CA ASP A 308 -4.79 8.86 -16.80
C ASP A 308 -5.14 7.37 -17.03
N SER A 309 -4.10 6.53 -16.91
CA SER A 309 -4.18 5.10 -17.15
C SER A 309 -3.49 4.28 -16.05
N ILE A 310 -3.82 2.99 -16.01
CA ILE A 310 -3.06 1.92 -15.37
C ILE A 310 -2.40 1.09 -16.48
N VAL A 311 -1.08 1.15 -16.59
CA VAL A 311 -0.33 0.23 -17.46
C VAL A 311 -0.16 -1.12 -16.75
N SER A 312 -0.29 -2.21 -17.50
CA SER A 312 -0.06 -3.58 -17.03
C SER A 312 1.16 -4.19 -17.70
N TYR A 313 1.96 -4.92 -16.92
CA TYR A 313 3.12 -5.67 -17.38
C TYR A 313 3.03 -7.13 -16.98
N LYS A 314 3.48 -8.02 -17.86
CA LYS A 314 3.89 -9.38 -17.47
C LYS A 314 5.30 -9.33 -16.89
N VAL A 315 5.48 -9.98 -15.75
CA VAL A 315 6.79 -10.13 -15.10
C VAL A 315 7.45 -11.41 -15.62
N ASN A 316 8.63 -11.28 -16.21
CA ASN A 316 9.41 -12.41 -16.69
C ASN A 316 10.22 -13.06 -15.57
N ALA A 317 10.70 -14.28 -15.79
CA ALA A 317 11.47 -15.03 -14.80
C ALA A 317 12.82 -14.36 -14.42
N ASP A 318 13.37 -13.53 -15.30
CA ASP A 318 14.58 -12.73 -15.08
C ASP A 318 14.30 -11.36 -14.45
N GLY A 319 13.04 -11.10 -14.06
CA GLY A 319 12.58 -9.83 -13.48
C GLY A 319 12.29 -8.74 -14.51
N THR A 320 12.56 -8.95 -15.79
CA THR A 320 12.22 -7.95 -16.82
C THR A 320 10.71 -7.86 -17.03
N LEU A 321 10.26 -6.72 -17.57
CA LEU A 321 8.85 -6.41 -17.76
C LEU A 321 8.50 -6.38 -19.25
N LYS A 322 7.38 -7.02 -19.60
CA LYS A 322 6.75 -6.88 -20.92
C LYS A 322 5.43 -6.14 -20.79
N ALA A 323 5.32 -4.96 -21.40
CA ALA A 323 4.06 -4.21 -21.43
C ALA A 323 2.95 -5.02 -22.12
N LEU A 324 1.75 -4.95 -21.57
CA LEU A 324 0.57 -5.66 -22.07
C LEU A 324 -0.47 -4.67 -22.58
N ASP A 325 -0.95 -3.78 -21.72
CA ASP A 325 -2.01 -2.83 -22.04
C ASP A 325 -1.99 -1.58 -21.15
N TRP A 326 -2.69 -0.53 -21.57
CA TRP A 326 -2.90 0.73 -20.86
C TRP A 326 -4.39 0.99 -20.65
N GLU A 327 -4.93 0.47 -19.55
CA GLU A 327 -6.35 0.63 -19.22
C GLU A 327 -6.60 2.04 -18.68
N SER A 328 -7.58 2.77 -19.20
CA SER A 328 -7.95 4.08 -18.63
C SER A 328 -8.44 3.91 -17.19
N SER A 329 -8.00 4.79 -16.28
CA SER A 329 -8.44 4.78 -14.88
C SER A 329 -9.90 5.20 -14.67
N ARG A 330 -10.58 5.58 -15.76
CA ARG A 330 -11.94 6.14 -15.83
C ARG A 330 -12.13 7.47 -15.08
N GLY A 331 -11.04 8.09 -14.63
CA GLY A 331 -11.02 9.42 -14.04
C GLY A 331 -9.74 10.17 -14.41
N VAL A 332 -9.34 11.13 -13.58
CA VAL A 332 -8.20 12.03 -13.84
C VAL A 332 -7.20 11.97 -12.69
N THR A 333 -5.90 11.95 -13.01
CA THR A 333 -4.80 11.89 -12.03
C THR A 333 -4.90 10.67 -11.10
N PRO A 334 -4.78 9.42 -11.62
CA PRO A 334 -4.76 8.22 -10.80
C PRO A 334 -3.50 8.18 -9.92
N ARG A 335 -3.58 8.79 -8.73
CA ARG A 335 -2.42 9.02 -7.85
C ARG A 335 -2.04 7.82 -7.00
N GLY A 336 -3.02 6.99 -6.67
CA GLY A 336 -2.85 5.77 -5.92
C GLY A 336 -3.82 4.71 -6.37
N PHE A 337 -3.48 3.44 -6.17
CA PHE A 337 -4.42 2.34 -6.32
C PHE A 337 -4.04 1.21 -5.36
N THR A 338 -4.89 0.21 -5.24
CA THR A 338 -4.59 -0.98 -4.44
C THR A 338 -5.13 -2.23 -5.13
N ILE A 339 -4.52 -3.37 -4.81
CA ILE A 339 -4.93 -4.69 -5.31
C ILE A 339 -5.26 -5.57 -4.12
N TYR A 340 -6.46 -6.17 -4.15
CA TYR A 340 -6.89 -7.14 -3.15
C TYR A 340 -7.63 -8.30 -3.85
N GLY A 341 -7.03 -9.49 -3.80
CA GLY A 341 -7.46 -10.63 -4.62
C GLY A 341 -7.42 -10.27 -6.12
N ASP A 342 -8.53 -10.52 -6.80
CA ASP A 342 -8.69 -10.19 -8.23
C ASP A 342 -9.29 -8.79 -8.45
N TRP A 343 -9.21 -7.88 -7.48
CA TRP A 343 -9.76 -6.53 -7.58
C TRP A 343 -8.67 -5.48 -7.53
N LEU A 344 -8.66 -4.59 -8.53
CA LEU A 344 -7.88 -3.36 -8.54
C LEU A 344 -8.82 -2.18 -8.31
N ILE A 345 -8.51 -1.35 -7.33
CA ILE A 345 -9.29 -0.16 -7.00
C ILE A 345 -8.36 1.03 -7.18
N VAL A 346 -8.73 1.96 -8.07
CA VAL A 346 -7.93 3.16 -8.37
C VAL A 346 -8.54 4.40 -7.72
N ALA A 347 -7.69 5.27 -7.18
CA ALA A 347 -8.02 6.59 -6.65
C ALA A 347 -7.61 7.67 -7.65
N ASN A 348 -8.59 8.32 -8.26
CA ASN A 348 -8.40 9.42 -9.18
C ASN A 348 -8.51 10.75 -8.43
N GLN A 349 -7.36 11.35 -8.14
CA GLN A 349 -7.28 12.57 -7.35
C GLN A 349 -7.96 13.76 -8.05
N GLY A 350 -7.85 13.85 -9.37
CA GLY A 350 -8.30 15.02 -10.13
C GLY A 350 -9.79 15.00 -10.48
N SER A 351 -10.44 13.84 -10.39
CA SER A 351 -11.88 13.66 -10.67
C SER A 351 -12.71 13.32 -9.44
N ASP A 352 -12.08 13.29 -8.25
CA ASP A 352 -12.73 13.05 -6.97
C ASP A 352 -13.52 11.73 -6.94
N ASP A 353 -12.96 10.69 -7.55
CA ASP A 353 -13.59 9.37 -7.60
C ASP A 353 -12.61 8.19 -7.51
N MET A 354 -13.19 7.05 -7.16
CA MET A 354 -12.57 5.75 -7.28
C MET A 354 -13.31 4.90 -8.31
N HIS A 355 -12.57 4.02 -8.96
CA HIS A 355 -13.11 3.01 -9.87
C HIS A 355 -12.57 1.63 -9.51
N VAL A 356 -13.40 0.60 -9.72
CA VAL A 356 -13.04 -0.80 -9.45
C VAL A 356 -12.95 -1.58 -10.75
N PHE A 357 -11.88 -2.37 -10.88
CA PHE A 357 -11.59 -3.23 -12.01
C PHE A 357 -11.40 -4.66 -11.52
N LYS A 358 -11.95 -5.61 -12.26
CA LYS A 358 -11.58 -7.02 -12.13
C LYS A 358 -10.26 -7.27 -12.83
N VAL A 359 -9.34 -7.91 -12.14
CA VAL A 359 -8.05 -8.39 -12.66
C VAL A 359 -8.25 -9.80 -13.20
N ASP A 360 -7.95 -10.02 -14.47
CA ASP A 360 -7.83 -11.38 -15.00
C ASP A 360 -6.50 -11.98 -14.54
N SER A 361 -6.56 -12.97 -13.64
CA SER A 361 -5.37 -13.57 -13.02
C SER A 361 -4.48 -14.37 -13.98
N LYS A 362 -4.92 -14.62 -15.22
CA LYS A 362 -4.16 -15.34 -16.25
C LYS A 362 -3.51 -14.42 -17.27
N THR A 363 -4.11 -13.27 -17.55
CA THR A 363 -3.70 -12.36 -18.62
C THR A 363 -3.23 -11.01 -18.09
N GLY A 364 -3.60 -10.62 -16.87
CA GLY A 364 -3.33 -9.30 -16.31
C GLY A 364 -4.25 -8.19 -16.84
N ALA A 365 -5.24 -8.52 -17.66
CA ALA A 365 -6.17 -7.55 -18.20
C ALA A 365 -7.10 -6.99 -17.10
N LEU A 366 -7.50 -5.73 -17.24
CA LEU A 366 -8.38 -5.04 -16.31
C LEU A 366 -9.76 -4.86 -16.94
N THR A 367 -10.82 -5.25 -16.24
CA THR A 367 -12.21 -5.04 -16.68
C THR A 367 -12.95 -4.15 -15.70
N HIS A 368 -13.35 -2.96 -16.14
CA HIS A 368 -14.08 -2.01 -15.30
C HIS A 368 -15.46 -2.56 -14.88
N THR A 369 -15.82 -2.38 -13.60
CA THR A 369 -17.09 -2.84 -13.03
C THR A 369 -18.29 -1.93 -13.34
N GLY A 370 -18.05 -0.74 -13.91
CA GLY A 370 -19.09 0.12 -14.47
C GLY A 370 -19.57 1.26 -13.58
N LYS A 371 -19.20 1.32 -12.29
CA LYS A 371 -19.68 2.37 -11.37
C LYS A 371 -18.52 3.15 -10.72
N PRO A 372 -18.57 4.49 -10.72
CA PRO A 372 -17.67 5.32 -9.91
C PRO A 372 -18.13 5.36 -8.45
N TYR A 373 -17.19 5.64 -7.55
CA TYR A 373 -17.44 5.94 -6.14
C TYR A 373 -16.85 7.30 -5.81
N LYS A 374 -17.68 8.27 -5.42
CA LYS A 374 -17.22 9.64 -5.16
C LYS A 374 -16.51 9.75 -3.80
N VAL A 375 -15.28 10.25 -3.83
CA VAL A 375 -14.43 10.51 -2.67
C VAL A 375 -13.51 11.68 -3.02
N ASP A 376 -13.79 12.85 -2.45
CA ASP A 376 -13.05 14.09 -2.73
C ASP A 376 -11.56 13.94 -2.42
N GLY A 377 -10.72 14.32 -3.38
CA GLY A 377 -9.27 14.32 -3.29
C GLY A 377 -8.67 12.98 -2.85
N VAL A 378 -9.28 11.84 -3.19
CA VAL A 378 -8.74 10.53 -2.84
C VAL A 378 -7.33 10.32 -3.44
N VAL A 379 -6.37 9.89 -2.62
CA VAL A 379 -4.96 9.79 -3.04
C VAL A 379 -4.26 8.48 -2.68
N SER A 380 -4.74 7.75 -1.67
CA SER A 380 -4.12 6.52 -1.19
C SER A 380 -5.19 5.55 -0.72
N LEU A 381 -5.02 4.28 -1.05
CA LEU A 381 -5.95 3.20 -0.78
C LEU A 381 -5.25 2.04 -0.08
N TYR A 382 -5.95 1.41 0.85
CA TYR A 382 -5.52 0.17 1.49
C TYR A 382 -6.74 -0.73 1.71
N VAL A 383 -6.62 -2.03 1.45
CA VAL A 383 -7.66 -3.01 1.82
C VAL A 383 -7.11 -3.95 2.89
N GLY A 384 -7.87 -4.14 3.96
CA GLY A 384 -7.56 -5.06 5.06
C GLY A 384 -8.79 -5.87 5.50
N GLU A 385 -8.55 -6.95 6.24
CA GLU A 385 -9.58 -7.78 6.88
C GLU A 385 -9.66 -7.51 8.39
#